data_AF-A0A6B0UD16-F1
#
_entry.id   AF-A0A6B0UD16-F1
#
_cell.length_a   1.000
_cell.length_b   1.000
_cell.length_c   1.000
_cell.angle_alpha   90.00
_cell.angle_beta   90.00
_cell.angle_gamma   90.00
#
_symmetry.space_group_name_H-M   'P 1'
#
loop_
_entity.id
_entity.type
_entity.pdbx_description
1 polymer ?
#
loop_
_entity_poly.entity_id
_entity_poly.type
_entity_poly.pdbx_seq_one_letter_code
_entity_poly.pdbx_strand_id
1 'polypeptide(L)'
;MAWIMLMSTLSIRAAGVIFVGILEQFGTSREEASWPVSLLNFAISIGGLPLGFVCEYWSCQKLALVCTSLTGVGVMVCYFAPDLAFISFF
;
A
#
# COMPACT_ATOMS: atom_id res chain seq x y z
N MET A 1 -5.30 -12.32 14.83
CA MET A 1 -5.00 -12.89 13.50
C MET A 1 -6.07 -12.57 12.46
N ALA A 2 -7.37 -12.84 12.70
CA ALA A 2 -8.44 -12.55 11.73
C ALA A 2 -8.47 -11.09 11.22
N TRP A 3 -8.24 -10.12 12.11
CA TRP A 3 -8.15 -8.69 11.74
C TRP A 3 -7.06 -8.39 10.70
N ILE A 4 -5.88 -9.01 10.84
CA ILE A 4 -4.74 -8.79 9.93
C ILE A 4 -5.08 -9.34 8.54
N MET A 5 -5.66 -10.55 8.49
CA MET A 5 -6.10 -11.16 7.22
C MET A 5 -7.19 -10.35 6.51
N LEU A 6 -8.13 -9.78 7.27
CA LEU A 6 -9.18 -8.91 6.75
C LEU A 6 -8.58 -7.64 6.14
N MET A 7 -7.66 -6.97 6.84
CA MET A 7 -6.98 -5.78 6.33
C MET A 7 -6.18 -6.06 5.06
N SER A 8 -5.42 -7.15 5.01
CA SER A 8 -4.67 -7.54 3.81
C SER A 8 -5.60 -7.76 2.61
N THR A 9 -6.74 -8.41 2.82
CA THR A 9 -7.72 -8.66 1.75
C THR A 9 -8.34 -7.35 1.24
N LEU A 10 -8.68 -6.43 2.15
CA LEU A 10 -9.22 -5.13 1.77
C LEU A 10 -8.21 -4.30 0.97
N SER A 11 -6.93 -4.30 1.34
CA SER A 11 -5.89 -3.57 0.61
C SER A 11 -5.77 -4.04 -0.85
N ILE A 12 -5.82 -5.36 -1.08
CA ILE A 12 -5.77 -5.92 -2.44
C ILE A 12 -6.99 -5.50 -3.26
N ARG A 13 -8.18 -5.48 -2.66
CA ARG A 13 -9.40 -5.03 -3.34
C ARG A 13 -9.39 -3.53 -3.62
N ALA A 14 -8.90 -2.73 -2.67
CA ALA A 14 -8.79 -1.28 -2.82
C ALA A 14 -7.82 -0.89 -3.94
N ALA A 15 -6.75 -1.65 -4.17
CA ALA A 15 -5.79 -1.39 -5.24
C ALA A 15 -6.44 -1.31 -6.63
N GLY A 16 -7.46 -2.13 -6.90
CA GLY A 16 -8.21 -2.07 -8.16
C GLY A 16 -9.02 -0.78 -8.33
N VAL A 17 -9.61 -0.27 -7.24
CA VAL A 17 -10.34 1.01 -7.24
C VAL A 17 -9.36 2.18 -7.43
N ILE A 18 -8.22 2.14 -6.73
CA ILE A 18 -7.17 3.15 -6.84
C ILE A 18 -6.61 3.21 -8.27
N PHE A 19 -6.38 2.06 -8.90
CA PHE A 19 -5.93 1.99 -10.30
C PHE A 19 -6.88 2.71 -11.27
N VAL A 20 -8.18 2.46 -11.14
CA VAL A 20 -9.19 3.12 -11.98
C VAL A 20 -9.22 4.63 -11.68
N GLY A 21 -9.17 5.02 -10.41
CA GLY A 21 -9.14 6.43 -10.03
C GLY A 21 -7.91 7.18 -10.56
N ILE A 22 -6.75 6.55 -10.60
CA ILE A 22 -5.53 7.12 -11.20
C ILE A 22 -5.71 7.38 -12.70
N LEU A 23 -6.28 6.41 -13.42
CA LEU A 23 -6.54 6.55 -14.86
C LEU A 23 -7.49 7.72 -15.15
N GLU A 24 -8.55 7.86 -14.34
CA GLU A 24 -9.53 8.93 -14.50
C GLU A 24 -8.98 10.30 -14.11
N GLN A 25 -8.19 10.38 -13.02
CA GLN A 25 -7.67 11.64 -12.48
C GLN A 25 -6.52 12.23 -13.31
N PHE A 26 -5.58 11.39 -13.74
CA PHE A 26 -4.36 11.83 -14.41
C PHE A 26 -4.36 11.57 -15.92
N GLY A 27 -5.35 10.84 -16.44
CA GLY A 27 -5.47 10.57 -17.89
C GLY A 27 -4.31 9.77 -18.47
N THR A 28 -3.62 8.97 -17.65
CA THR A 28 -2.37 8.29 -18.02
C THR A 28 -2.63 7.03 -18.84
N SER A 29 -1.58 6.48 -19.44
CA SER A 29 -1.64 5.13 -20.01
C SER A 29 -1.87 4.07 -18.91
N ARG A 30 -2.44 2.92 -19.30
CA ARG A 30 -2.65 1.78 -18.39
C ARG A 30 -1.34 1.19 -17.89
N GLU A 31 -0.29 1.30 -18.69
CA GLU A 31 1.06 0.84 -18.34
C GLU A 31 1.62 1.68 -17.19
N GLU A 32 1.54 3.01 -17.30
CA GLU A 32 2.01 3.92 -16.25
C GLU A 32 1.19 3.79 -14.97
N ALA A 33 -0.14 3.77 -15.07
CA ALA A 33 -1.02 3.61 -13.91
C ALA A 33 -0.82 2.28 -13.16
N SER A 34 -0.28 1.25 -13.84
CA SER A 34 -0.04 -0.06 -13.24
C SER A 34 1.18 -0.07 -12.29
N TRP A 35 2.05 0.92 -12.42
CA TRP A 35 3.30 1.02 -11.68
C TRP A 35 3.12 1.10 -10.16
N PRO A 36 2.31 2.04 -9.60
CA PRO A 36 2.09 2.11 -8.16
C PRO A 36 1.46 0.83 -7.59
N VAL A 37 0.54 0.20 -8.33
CA VAL A 37 -0.07 -1.08 -7.91
C VAL A 37 0.95 -2.22 -7.90
N SER A 38 1.83 -2.25 -8.90
CA SER A 38 2.89 -3.27 -9.00
C SER A 38 3.93 -3.09 -7.89
N LEU A 39 4.33 -1.85 -7.60
CA LEU A 39 5.22 -1.52 -6.50
C LEU A 39 4.63 -1.89 -5.14
N LEU A 40 3.34 -1.64 -4.92
CA LEU A 40 2.64 -2.08 -3.71
C LEU A 40 2.73 -3.61 -3.54
N ASN A 41 2.43 -4.36 -4.60
CA ASN A 41 2.49 -5.82 -4.55
C ASN A 41 3.91 -6.35 -4.30
N PHE A 42 4.90 -5.70 -4.91
CA PHE A 42 6.32 -5.98 -4.67
C PHE A 42 6.72 -5.69 -3.22
N ALA A 43 6.32 -4.54 -2.67
CA ALA A 43 6.60 -4.15 -1.29
C ALA A 43 5.96 -5.11 -0.28
N ILE A 44 4.73 -5.57 -0.52
CA ILE A 44 4.07 -6.59 0.32
C ILE A 44 4.84 -7.91 0.27
N SER A 45 5.23 -8.34 -0.94
CA SER A 45 5.93 -9.62 -1.15
C SER A 45 7.30 -9.64 -0.48
N ILE A 46 8.08 -8.56 -0.63
CA ILE A 46 9.40 -8.45 0.02
C ILE A 46 9.26 -8.19 1.52
N GLY A 47 8.31 -7.35 1.93
CA GLY A 47 8.09 -6.97 3.32
C GLY A 47 7.68 -8.14 4.21
N GLY A 48 7.05 -9.18 3.66
CA GLY A 48 6.63 -10.36 4.42
C GLY A 48 7.75 -11.05 5.20
N LEU A 49 8.96 -11.14 4.63
CA LEU A 49 10.12 -11.77 5.27
C LEU A 49 10.66 -10.97 6.48
N PRO A 50 11.09 -9.70 6.34
CA PRO A 50 11.59 -8.92 7.46
C PRO A 50 10.49 -8.63 8.49
N LEU A 51 9.26 -8.32 8.07
CA LEU A 51 8.17 -8.04 9.02
C LEU A 51 7.73 -9.31 9.77
N GLY A 52 7.79 -10.48 9.14
CA GLY A 52 7.57 -11.76 9.80
C GLY A 52 8.60 -12.01 10.90
N PHE A 53 9.89 -11.78 10.61
CA PHE A 53 10.94 -11.89 11.62
C PHE A 53 10.74 -10.87 12.75
N VAL A 54 10.47 -9.60 12.44
CA VAL A 54 10.23 -8.57 13.46
C VAL A 54 8.99 -8.89 14.32
N CYS A 55 7.95 -9.50 13.76
CA CYS A 55 6.77 -9.92 14.51
C CYS A 55 7.08 -10.98 15.57
N GLU A 56 8.07 -11.87 15.32
CA GLU A 56 8.54 -12.87 16.28
C GLU A 56 9.16 -12.19 17.53
N TYR A 57 9.94 -11.12 17.32
CA TYR A 57 10.59 -10.36 18.40
C TYR A 57 9.65 -9.34 19.06
N TRP A 58 8.78 -8.72 18.27
CA TRP A 58 7.94 -7.60 18.65
C TRP A 58 6.51 -7.89 18.21
N SER A 59 5.72 -8.48 19.13
CA SER A 59 4.31 -8.86 18.96
C SER A 59 3.60 -8.26 17.74
N CYS A 60 3.13 -9.12 16.83
CA CYS A 60 2.49 -8.74 15.57
C CYS A 60 1.43 -7.64 15.67
N GLN A 61 0.70 -7.56 16.79
CA GLN A 61 -0.34 -6.53 16.98
C GLN A 61 0.25 -5.12 17.06
N LYS A 62 1.38 -4.97 17.77
CA LYS A 62 2.07 -3.67 17.89
C LYS A 62 2.68 -3.28 16.56
N LEU A 63 3.33 -4.22 15.88
CA LEU A 63 3.90 -4.01 14.56
C LEU A 63 2.83 -3.58 13.55
N ALA A 64 1.70 -4.28 13.52
CA ALA A 64 0.58 -3.94 12.65
C ALA A 64 0.05 -2.53 12.91
N LEU A 65 -0.11 -2.12 14.18
CA LEU A 65 -0.54 -0.75 14.51
C LEU A 65 0.44 0.32 14.02
N VAL A 66 1.74 0.09 14.16
CA VAL A 66 2.78 1.02 13.68
C VAL A 66 2.80 1.08 12.15
N CYS A 67 2.71 -0.07 11.47
CA CYS A 67 2.65 -0.10 10.01
C CYS A 67 1.39 0.59 9.49
N THR A 68 0.23 0.30 10.06
CA THR A 68 -1.03 0.92 9.65
C THR A 68 -1.04 2.43 9.89
N SER A 69 -0.48 2.92 10.99
CA SER A 69 -0.39 4.37 11.23
C SER A 69 0.56 5.05 10.24
N LEU A 70 1.71 4.44 9.96
CA LEU A 70 2.66 4.95 8.96
C LEU A 70 2.05 4.98 7.56
N THR A 71 1.39 3.90 7.13
CA THR A 71 0.68 3.84 5.85
C THR A 71 -0.45 4.87 5.78
N GLY A 72 -1.19 5.06 6.88
CA GLY A 72 -2.23 6.09 6.95
C GLY A 72 -1.67 7.49 6.71
N VAL A 73 -0.52 7.83 7.30
CA VAL A 73 0.15 9.12 7.04
C VAL A 73 0.61 9.22 5.59
N GLY A 74 1.21 8.16 5.03
CA GLY A 74 1.63 8.14 3.62
C GLY A 74 0.46 8.41 2.65
N VAL A 75 -0.66 7.73 2.85
CA VAL A 75 -1.88 7.93 2.03
C VAL A 75 -2.42 9.36 2.19
N MET A 76 -2.39 9.93 3.40
CA MET A 76 -2.80 11.33 3.61
C MET A 76 -1.89 12.33 2.87
N VAL A 77 -0.59 12.03 2.74
CA VAL A 77 0.34 12.84 1.95
C VAL A 77 0.01 12.74 0.45
N CYS A 78 -0.40 11.57 -0.04
CA CYS A 78 -0.82 11.38 -1.43
C CYS A 78 -2.06 12.18 -1.83
N TYR A 79 -2.84 12.72 -0.88
CA TYR A 79 -3.93 13.67 -1.20
C TYR A 79 -3.42 14.91 -1.94
N PHE A 80 -2.19 15.33 -1.67
CA PHE A 80 -1.56 16.50 -2.31
C PHE A 80 -0.68 16.12 -3.50
N ALA A 81 -0.77 14.89 -4.02
CA ALA A 81 0.08 14.42 -5.10
C ALA A 81 -0.14 15.22 -6.40
N PRO A 82 0.91 15.86 -6.94
CA PRO A 82 0.80 16.59 -8.20
C PRO A 82 0.93 15.69 -9.43
N ASP A 83 1.55 14.52 -9.28
CA ASP A 83 1.87 13.59 -10.36
C ASP A 83 1.86 12.13 -9.90
N LEU A 84 1.87 11.23 -10.88
CA LEU A 84 1.83 9.78 -10.66
C LEU A 84 3.11 9.24 -10.00
N ALA A 85 4.27 9.86 -10.24
CA ALA A 85 5.53 9.41 -9.66
C ALA A 85 5.54 9.68 -8.16
N PHE A 86 4.93 10.77 -7.71
CA PHE A 86 4.71 11.06 -6.29
C PHE A 86 3.91 9.94 -5.61
N ILE A 87 2.80 9.50 -6.20
CA ILE A 87 1.98 8.39 -5.67
C ILE A 87 2.75 7.06 -5.70
N SER A 88 3.62 6.86 -6.68
CA SER A 88 4.41 5.62 -6.79
C SER A 88 5.51 5.50 -5.73
N PHE A 89 5.94 6.62 -5.15
CA PHE A 89 6.98 6.65 -4.13
C PHE A 89 6.45 6.47 -2.70
N PHE A 90 5.22 6.93 -2.42
CA PHE A 90 4.61 6.96 -1.09
C PHE A 90 3.60 5.82 -0.87
#